data_AF-A0A6V8PW82-F1
#
_entry.id   AF-A0A6V8PW82-F1
#
_cell.length_a   1.000
_cell.length_b   1.000
_cell.length_c   1.000
_cell.angle_alpha   90.00
_cell.angle_beta   90.00
_cell.angle_gamma   90.00
#
_symmetry.space_group_name_H-M   'P 1'
#
loop_
_entity.id
_entity.type
_entity.pdbx_description
1 polymer ?
#
loop_
_entity_poly.entity_id
_entity_poly.type
_entity_poly.pdbx_seq_one_letter_code
_entity_poly.pdbx_strand_id
1 'polypeptide(L)'
;GRGGGGGGGGGGGGGVGGGGGGGGGRVGGGGRAGGGRRGRGAGGGKVGGEQGWGREVGGEGMACGGGGVRGGGGRGGSRGTRVQGGSFPAMIWRTFMAGALQDRPATDFVKPQEDVIPVLVDKENSKLINRFTPPEEMELRHYRYGGEPVEQSERFMEKKTLPDVVGMPWEQANHLLLMMEGFQDVELVPEPNPAVQAGVVHRQEPAGGSDIPTSTKIKLFYNQAQEGPPQPVVTLPDVVGMPWDQANHILVMGNGLVNVKRIAEPNPAVPAGVVHRQEPAGGWRVTLDQEVRIYYNP
;
A
#
# COMPACT_ATOMS: atom_id res chain seq x y z
N GLY A 1 -27.60 27.47 51.72
CA GLY A 1 -27.43 28.03 53.07
C GLY A 1 -26.61 27.07 53.89
N ARG A 2 -25.57 27.60 54.56
CA ARG A 2 -24.79 27.04 55.68
C ARG A 2 -24.00 25.77 55.35
N GLY A 3 -22.67 25.76 55.33
CA GLY A 3 -21.76 26.27 56.37
C GLY A 3 -21.62 25.16 57.43
N GLY A 4 -20.44 24.70 57.84
CA GLY A 4 -19.09 25.20 57.69
C GLY A 4 -18.25 24.66 58.86
N GLY A 5 -16.93 24.56 58.65
CA GLY A 5 -15.88 24.59 59.68
C GLY A 5 -15.70 23.31 60.52
N GLY A 6 -14.49 22.94 60.95
CA GLY A 6 -13.19 23.60 60.79
C GLY A 6 -12.22 23.17 61.90
N GLY A 7 -10.93 23.28 61.61
CA GLY A 7 -9.84 23.36 62.59
C GLY A 7 -9.35 22.03 63.16
N GLY A 8 -8.04 21.78 63.31
CA GLY A 8 -6.87 22.62 63.06
C GLY A 8 -5.63 22.06 63.77
N GLY A 9 -4.46 22.60 63.39
CA GLY A 9 -3.20 22.60 64.15
C GLY A 9 -2.32 21.35 64.00
N GLY A 10 -1.00 21.42 63.77
CA GLY A 10 -0.07 22.54 63.67
C GLY A 10 1.38 22.07 63.89
N GLY A 11 2.34 22.84 63.37
CA GLY A 11 3.78 22.86 63.74
C GLY A 11 4.67 21.85 63.01
N GLY A 12 5.88 22.14 62.52
CA GLY A 12 6.70 23.37 62.57
C GLY A 12 8.19 23.01 62.34
N GLY A 13 8.96 23.96 61.77
CA GLY A 13 10.43 24.00 61.73
C GLY A 13 11.10 23.16 60.63
N GLY A 14 12.09 23.61 59.86
CA GLY A 14 13.02 24.74 59.97
C GLY A 14 14.43 24.24 59.61
N GLY A 15 15.15 24.90 58.71
CA GLY A 15 16.55 24.53 58.41
C GLY A 15 17.12 25.21 57.16
N VAL A 16 17.98 26.20 57.38
CA VAL A 16 18.64 27.09 56.41
C VAL A 16 20.15 26.81 56.44
N GLY A 17 20.84 27.03 55.32
CA GLY A 17 22.30 27.22 55.20
C GLY A 17 22.74 26.93 53.76
N GLY A 18 23.26 27.84 52.93
CA GLY A 18 24.33 28.84 53.13
C GLY A 18 25.69 28.14 52.99
N GLY A 19 26.65 28.50 52.14
CA GLY A 19 26.91 29.61 51.21
C GLY A 19 28.41 29.61 50.87
N GLY A 20 28.81 30.34 49.81
CA GLY A 20 30.18 30.81 49.54
C GLY A 20 31.17 29.81 48.92
N GLY A 21 32.10 30.17 48.03
CA GLY A 21 32.52 31.47 47.50
C GLY A 21 34.00 31.43 47.08
N GLY A 22 34.35 32.16 46.01
CA GLY A 22 35.71 32.64 45.68
C GLY A 22 36.68 31.63 45.04
N GLY A 23 37.54 31.96 44.08
CA GLY A 23 37.91 33.24 43.48
C GLY A 23 39.38 33.21 43.00
N GLY A 24 39.67 33.87 41.87
CA GLY A 24 40.94 34.57 41.63
C GLY A 24 42.05 33.88 40.82
N GLY A 25 42.55 34.59 39.81
CA GLY A 25 43.89 34.36 39.23
C GLY A 25 44.07 34.79 37.77
N ARG A 26 44.49 36.04 37.55
CA ARG A 26 44.81 36.67 36.24
C ARG A 26 46.26 36.40 35.79
N VAL A 27 46.53 36.79 34.53
CA VAL A 27 47.78 37.29 33.86
C VAL A 27 48.15 36.38 32.67
N GLY A 28 48.43 36.81 31.44
CA GLY A 28 48.48 38.11 30.77
C GLY A 28 49.15 37.96 29.37
N GLY A 29 48.82 38.83 28.42
CA GLY A 29 49.74 39.24 27.33
C GLY A 29 49.60 38.62 25.93
N GLY A 30 49.53 39.48 24.91
CA GLY A 30 50.09 39.23 23.57
C GLY A 30 49.09 38.99 22.43
N GLY A 31 48.87 39.99 21.58
CA GLY A 31 47.97 39.90 20.42
C GLY A 31 48.57 39.26 19.17
N ARG A 32 47.70 38.86 18.24
CA ARG A 32 47.76 39.15 16.78
C ARG A 32 46.55 38.51 16.07
N ALA A 33 46.13 39.17 15.00
CA ALA A 33 44.93 38.90 14.22
C ALA A 33 44.95 37.55 13.47
N GLY A 34 43.77 36.96 13.30
CA GLY A 34 43.53 35.84 12.39
C GLY A 34 42.03 35.57 12.26
N GLY A 35 41.41 36.02 11.18
CA GLY A 35 40.01 35.80 10.89
C GLY A 35 39.70 34.31 10.70
N GLY A 36 38.83 33.75 11.53
CA GLY A 36 38.31 32.40 11.39
C GLY A 36 36.79 32.41 11.29
N ARG A 37 36.26 32.22 10.08
CA ARG A 37 34.85 31.82 9.92
C ARG A 37 34.69 30.42 10.49
N ARG A 38 33.89 30.29 11.56
CA ARG A 38 33.50 29.00 12.13
C ARG A 38 32.56 28.30 11.15
N GLY A 39 33.03 27.25 10.48
CA GLY A 39 32.16 26.29 9.84
C GLY A 39 31.45 25.47 10.91
N ARG A 40 30.12 25.58 11.01
CA ARG A 40 29.30 24.61 11.75
C ARG A 40 29.15 23.38 10.86
N GLY A 41 29.98 22.36 11.09
CA GLY A 41 29.72 21.01 10.59
C GLY A 41 28.70 20.33 11.49
N ALA A 42 27.54 19.97 10.95
CA ALA A 42 26.65 19.01 11.59
C ALA A 42 27.15 17.61 11.25
N GLY A 43 28.00 17.05 12.12
CA GLY A 43 28.37 15.63 12.06
C GLY A 43 27.23 14.80 12.62
N GLY A 44 26.43 14.20 11.73
CA GLY A 44 25.44 13.19 12.12
C GLY A 44 26.13 11.85 12.38
N GLY A 45 26.63 11.65 13.60
CA GLY A 45 27.00 10.32 14.08
C GLY A 45 25.73 9.56 14.45
N LYS A 46 25.42 8.47 13.73
CA LYS A 46 24.43 7.49 14.20
C LYS A 46 25.07 6.71 15.35
N VAL A 47 24.81 7.16 16.58
CA VAL A 47 24.97 6.34 17.77
C VAL A 47 23.65 5.57 17.92
N GLY A 48 23.74 4.24 17.88
CA GLY A 48 22.63 3.37 18.24
C GLY A 48 22.36 3.47 19.74
N GLY A 49 21.10 3.65 20.09
CA GLY A 49 20.60 3.67 21.46
C GLY A 49 19.08 3.76 21.43
N GLU A 50 18.42 2.68 21.84
CA GLU A 50 16.97 2.53 22.01
C GLU A 50 16.36 3.56 22.98
N GLN A 51 15.02 3.60 22.96
CA GLN A 51 14.05 4.41 23.74
C GLN A 51 13.58 5.64 22.96
N GLY A 52 12.42 5.69 22.29
CA GLY A 52 11.14 5.02 22.54
C GLY A 52 10.24 5.97 23.31
N TRP A 53 9.37 6.74 22.62
CA TRP A 53 8.04 7.17 23.05
C TRP A 53 7.26 7.62 21.81
N GLY A 54 6.20 6.88 21.49
CA GLY A 54 5.19 7.30 20.52
C GLY A 54 4.22 8.31 21.12
N ARG A 55 3.62 9.13 20.25
CA ARG A 55 2.18 9.41 20.29
C ARG A 55 1.72 9.91 18.92
N GLU A 56 0.63 9.32 18.45
CA GLU A 56 -0.31 9.87 17.46
C GLU A 56 -0.58 11.36 17.75
N VAL A 57 -1.01 12.24 16.83
CA VAL A 57 -2.16 12.15 15.93
C VAL A 57 -2.08 13.37 14.99
N GLY A 58 -2.76 13.30 13.84
CA GLY A 58 -3.39 14.47 13.24
C GLY A 58 -2.56 15.18 12.17
N GLY A 59 -3.12 15.22 10.96
CA GLY A 59 -2.58 16.00 9.87
C GLY A 59 -2.45 17.47 10.24
N GLU A 60 -1.33 18.04 9.85
CA GLU A 60 -1.17 19.40 9.36
C GLU A 60 0.30 19.53 8.99
N GLY A 61 0.57 19.63 7.69
CA GLY A 61 1.87 20.06 7.20
C GLY A 61 2.09 21.50 7.65
N MET A 62 2.57 21.69 8.87
CA MET A 62 2.92 23.02 9.36
C MET A 62 4.40 23.25 9.09
N ALA A 63 4.61 23.91 7.96
CA ALA A 63 5.84 24.60 7.62
C ALA A 63 6.26 25.52 8.78
N CYS A 64 7.44 25.26 9.36
CA CYS A 64 8.10 26.26 10.20
C CYS A 64 8.66 27.37 9.30
N GLY A 65 7.92 28.48 9.24
CA GLY A 65 8.36 29.71 8.61
C GLY A 65 9.61 30.28 9.26
N GLY A 66 10.64 30.49 8.46
CA GLY A 66 11.62 31.55 8.68
C GLY A 66 11.12 32.81 7.97
N GLY A 67 10.86 33.86 8.75
CA GLY A 67 10.24 35.12 8.32
C GLY A 67 10.87 35.76 7.08
N GLY A 68 10.00 36.35 6.28
CA GLY A 68 10.33 36.89 4.97
C GLY A 68 11.14 38.18 4.99
N VAL A 69 11.80 38.41 3.85
CA VAL A 69 11.87 39.74 3.23
C VAL A 69 11.39 39.57 1.79
N ARG A 70 10.35 40.34 1.46
CA ARG A 70 9.74 40.45 0.14
C ARG A 70 10.76 40.96 -0.87
N GLY A 71 10.85 40.30 -2.02
CA GLY A 71 11.53 40.79 -3.21
C GLY A 71 11.21 39.87 -4.36
N GLY A 72 10.09 40.13 -5.04
CA GLY A 72 9.59 39.31 -6.13
C GLY A 72 10.55 39.25 -7.32
N GLY A 73 10.53 38.10 -7.99
CA GLY A 73 11.27 37.88 -9.24
C GLY A 73 11.15 36.42 -9.64
N GLY A 74 10.02 36.05 -10.26
CA GLY A 74 9.88 34.72 -10.84
C GLY A 74 10.92 34.49 -11.95
N ARG A 75 11.37 33.24 -12.08
CA ARG A 75 11.81 32.63 -13.35
C ARG A 75 12.14 31.14 -13.16
N GLY A 76 11.48 30.32 -13.98
CA GLY A 76 12.09 29.15 -14.59
C GLY A 76 12.12 27.87 -13.77
N GLY A 77 11.06 27.08 -13.86
CA GLY A 77 11.13 25.64 -13.57
C GLY A 77 12.18 25.00 -14.49
N SER A 78 13.26 24.50 -13.88
CA SER A 78 14.23 23.64 -14.55
C SER A 78 13.75 22.20 -14.44
N ARG A 79 13.59 21.58 -15.61
CA ARG A 79 13.16 20.21 -15.82
C ARG A 79 14.07 19.23 -15.06
N GLY A 80 13.47 18.26 -14.37
CA GLY A 80 14.01 16.89 -14.36
C GLY A 80 14.73 16.34 -13.13
N THR A 81 14.86 17.06 -12.01
CA THR A 81 15.51 16.49 -10.82
C THR A 81 14.65 16.67 -9.58
N ARG A 82 14.17 15.55 -9.01
CA ARG A 82 13.50 15.52 -7.70
C ARG A 82 14.55 15.87 -6.64
N VAL A 83 14.43 17.05 -6.06
CA VAL A 83 15.39 17.55 -5.06
C VAL A 83 14.97 17.08 -3.67
N GLN A 84 15.61 16.03 -3.15
CA GLN A 84 15.70 15.80 -1.71
C GLN A 84 16.92 16.57 -1.19
N GLY A 85 16.87 17.16 0.02
CA GLY A 85 17.84 18.16 0.54
C GLY A 85 19.35 17.86 0.46
N GLY A 86 19.77 16.63 0.17
CA GLY A 86 21.17 16.25 -0.08
C GLY A 86 21.60 16.16 -1.55
N SER A 87 20.66 16.28 -2.51
CA SER A 87 20.92 15.99 -3.93
C SER A 87 21.88 16.99 -4.57
N PHE A 88 21.71 18.28 -4.30
CA PHE A 88 22.58 19.33 -4.82
C PHE A 88 23.99 19.29 -4.22
N PRO A 89 24.17 19.19 -2.89
CA PRO A 89 25.50 18.98 -2.30
C PRO A 89 26.20 17.74 -2.86
N ALA A 90 25.49 16.62 -3.00
CA ALA A 90 26.07 15.39 -3.57
C ALA A 90 26.48 15.56 -5.03
N MET A 91 25.70 16.27 -5.86
CA MET A 91 26.09 16.58 -7.24
C MET A 91 27.32 17.48 -7.30
N ILE A 92 27.39 18.52 -6.48
CA ILE A 92 28.55 19.42 -6.42
C ILE A 92 29.80 18.63 -6.02
N TRP A 93 29.70 17.79 -4.98
CA TRP A 93 30.81 16.94 -4.53
C TRP A 93 31.22 15.91 -5.58
N ARG A 94 30.25 15.28 -6.26
CA ARG A 94 30.50 14.34 -7.35
C ARG A 94 31.27 15.01 -8.49
N THR A 95 30.83 16.19 -8.94
CA THR A 95 31.47 16.92 -10.04
C THR A 95 32.88 17.37 -9.64
N PHE A 96 33.04 17.89 -8.42
CA PHE A 96 34.34 18.30 -7.90
C PHE A 96 35.33 17.12 -7.82
N MET A 97 34.91 15.99 -7.23
CA MET A 97 35.78 14.82 -7.09
C MET A 97 36.06 14.10 -8.41
N ALA A 98 35.10 14.08 -9.34
CA ALA A 98 35.31 13.52 -10.67
C ALA A 98 36.40 14.30 -11.43
N GLY A 99 36.42 15.63 -11.32
CA GLY A 99 37.52 16.44 -11.87
C GLY A 99 38.82 16.26 -11.08
N ALA A 100 38.77 16.27 -9.75
CA ALA A 100 39.96 16.16 -8.89
C ALA A 100 40.67 14.80 -8.97
N LEU A 101 39.97 13.74 -9.40
CA LEU A 101 40.50 12.38 -9.55
C LEU A 101 40.64 11.94 -11.01
N GLN A 102 40.42 12.82 -11.99
CA GLN A 102 40.41 12.47 -13.42
C GLN A 102 41.71 11.78 -13.89
N ASP A 103 42.85 12.15 -13.28
CA ASP A 103 44.19 11.67 -13.63
C ASP A 103 44.69 10.55 -12.69
N ARG A 104 43.82 10.07 -11.79
CA ARG A 104 44.16 8.98 -10.86
C ARG A 104 43.38 7.73 -11.27
N PRO A 105 44.06 6.62 -11.62
CA PRO A 105 43.35 5.38 -11.93
C PRO A 105 42.55 4.94 -10.70
N ALA A 106 41.31 4.51 -10.92
CA ALA A 106 40.50 3.92 -9.86
C ALA A 106 41.22 2.67 -9.35
N THR A 107 41.72 2.74 -8.12
CA THR A 107 42.25 1.56 -7.43
C THR A 107 41.07 0.82 -6.85
N ASP A 108 40.96 -0.47 -7.13
CA ASP A 108 40.00 -1.31 -6.43
C ASP A 108 40.29 -1.25 -4.93
N PHE A 109 39.24 -1.03 -4.14
CA PHE A 109 39.36 -1.19 -2.71
C PHE A 109 39.81 -2.62 -2.44
N VAL A 110 41.01 -2.77 -1.87
CA VAL A 110 41.49 -4.07 -1.40
C VAL A 110 40.57 -4.46 -0.25
N LYS A 111 39.57 -5.30 -0.57
CA LYS A 111 38.68 -5.86 0.42
C LYS A 111 39.52 -6.78 1.29
N PRO A 112 39.56 -6.58 2.61
CA PRO A 112 40.37 -7.42 3.48
C PRO A 112 39.79 -8.84 3.45
N GLN A 113 40.51 -9.77 2.82
CA GLN A 113 40.06 -11.15 2.69
C GLN A 113 40.26 -11.97 3.97
N GLU A 114 41.11 -11.47 4.88
CA GLU A 114 41.44 -12.13 6.14
C GLU A 114 40.63 -11.59 7.33
N ASP A 115 39.84 -10.52 7.12
CA ASP A 115 39.03 -9.96 8.18
C ASP A 115 37.83 -10.87 8.47
N VAL A 116 37.83 -11.36 9.70
CA VAL A 116 36.72 -12.14 10.25
C VAL A 116 35.74 -11.17 10.89
N ILE A 117 34.52 -11.12 10.37
CA ILE A 117 33.47 -10.25 10.84
C ILE A 117 32.59 -11.03 11.84
N PRO A 118 32.39 -10.51 13.06
CA PRO A 118 31.43 -11.09 13.99
C PRO A 118 30.00 -10.69 13.56
N VAL A 119 29.15 -11.68 13.31
CA VAL A 119 27.74 -11.51 12.91
C VAL A 119 26.85 -12.28 13.89
N LEU A 120 25.81 -11.63 14.40
CA LEU A 120 24.78 -12.30 15.19
C LEU A 120 23.84 -13.08 14.27
N VAL A 121 23.77 -14.39 14.49
CA VAL A 121 22.95 -15.31 13.71
C VAL A 121 22.04 -16.13 14.61
N ASP A 122 20.97 -16.66 14.03
CA ASP A 122 20.10 -17.63 14.67
C ASP A 122 20.85 -18.95 14.85
N LYS A 123 20.85 -19.48 16.08
CA LYS A 123 21.60 -20.68 16.48
C LYS A 123 21.23 -21.91 15.67
N GLU A 124 19.95 -22.08 15.30
CA GLU A 124 19.49 -23.29 14.60
C GLU A 124 19.80 -23.26 13.10
N ASN A 125 19.52 -22.14 12.43
CA ASN A 125 19.56 -22.08 10.96
C ASN A 125 20.72 -21.23 10.40
N SER A 126 21.52 -20.61 11.26
CA SER A 126 22.67 -19.77 10.88
C SER A 126 22.31 -18.54 10.02
N LYS A 127 21.04 -18.15 9.97
CA LYS A 127 20.55 -16.96 9.23
C LYS A 127 20.64 -15.70 10.08
N LEU A 128 20.50 -14.52 9.46
CA LEU A 128 20.49 -13.25 10.17
C LEU A 128 19.31 -13.17 11.14
N ILE A 129 19.59 -12.74 12.37
CA ILE A 129 18.55 -12.51 13.36
C ILE A 129 17.65 -11.34 12.96
N ASN A 130 16.42 -11.34 13.47
CA ASN A 130 15.50 -10.22 13.38
C ASN A 130 15.18 -9.67 14.78
N ARG A 131 14.43 -8.56 14.86
CA ARG A 131 14.12 -7.88 16.14
C ARG A 131 13.32 -8.73 17.13
N PHE A 132 12.73 -9.83 16.68
CA PHE A 132 11.90 -10.72 17.49
C PHE A 132 12.60 -12.03 17.86
N THR A 133 13.83 -12.22 17.39
CA THR A 133 14.64 -13.37 17.79
C THR A 133 14.94 -13.24 19.28
N PRO A 134 14.61 -14.22 20.13
CA PRO A 134 14.88 -14.13 21.56
C PRO A 134 16.38 -14.26 21.83
N PRO A 135 16.91 -13.65 22.92
CA PRO A 135 18.35 -13.66 23.20
C PRO A 135 18.95 -15.06 23.34
N GLU A 136 18.21 -16.05 23.85
CA GLU A 136 18.67 -17.45 23.96
C GLU A 136 18.96 -18.14 22.62
N GLU A 137 18.37 -17.65 21.53
CA GLU A 137 18.51 -18.19 20.17
C GLU A 137 19.55 -17.41 19.34
N MET A 138 20.12 -16.35 19.90
CA MET A 138 21.17 -15.56 19.25
C MET A 138 22.55 -16.17 19.50
N GLU A 139 23.33 -16.35 18.43
CA GLU A 139 24.70 -16.82 18.50
C GLU A 139 25.63 -15.87 17.74
N LEU A 140 26.72 -15.44 18.38
CA LEU A 140 27.75 -14.66 17.71
C LEU A 140 28.66 -15.59 16.92
N ARG A 141 28.59 -15.53 15.60
CA ARG A 141 29.45 -16.33 14.71
C ARG A 141 30.38 -15.46 13.89
N HIS A 142 31.52 -16.05 13.57
CA HIS A 142 32.64 -15.40 12.91
C HIS A 142 32.67 -15.84 11.45
N TYR A 143 32.42 -14.91 10.52
CA TYR A 143 32.42 -15.18 9.09
C TYR A 143 33.59 -14.49 8.41
N ARG A 144 34.14 -15.10 7.36
CA ARG A 144 35.07 -14.41 6.48
C ARG A 144 34.31 -13.37 5.66
N TYR A 145 34.95 -12.26 5.34
CA TYR A 145 34.39 -11.23 4.48
C TYR A 145 33.73 -11.83 3.22
N GLY A 146 32.45 -11.55 3.00
CA GLY A 146 31.66 -12.05 1.87
C GLY A 146 31.07 -13.46 2.03
N GLY A 147 31.38 -14.17 3.13
CA GLY A 147 30.76 -15.45 3.51
C GLY A 147 29.67 -15.32 4.56
N GLU A 148 29.28 -14.08 4.89
CA GLU A 148 28.23 -13.78 5.86
C GLU A 148 26.83 -14.11 5.31
N PRO A 149 25.90 -14.56 6.18
CA PRO A 149 24.53 -14.80 5.76
C PRO A 149 23.85 -13.48 5.38
N VAL A 150 23.10 -13.50 4.28
CA VAL A 150 22.33 -12.35 3.79
C VAL A 150 20.82 -12.51 4.00
N GLU A 151 20.36 -13.74 4.22
CA GLU A 151 18.95 -14.04 4.48
C GLU A 151 18.62 -13.89 5.96
N GLN A 152 17.41 -13.38 6.24
CA GLN A 152 16.86 -13.31 7.59
C GLN A 152 16.22 -14.64 8.01
N SER A 153 16.27 -14.92 9.32
CA SER A 153 15.55 -16.05 9.91
C SER A 153 14.04 -15.77 9.93
N GLU A 154 13.25 -16.75 9.48
CA GLU A 154 11.78 -16.72 9.48
C GLU A 154 11.15 -17.38 10.71
N ARG A 155 11.98 -17.94 11.62
CA ARG A 155 11.50 -18.65 12.82
C ARG A 155 10.75 -17.72 13.77
N PHE A 156 11.23 -16.49 13.90
CA PHE A 156 10.72 -15.51 14.85
C PHE A 156 10.16 -14.29 14.12
N MET A 157 9.00 -14.40 13.51
CA MET A 157 8.35 -13.28 12.82
C MET A 157 7.33 -12.56 13.71
N GLU A 158 7.01 -11.30 13.37
CA GLU A 158 5.91 -10.57 14.01
C GLU A 158 4.59 -11.28 13.70
N LYS A 159 4.05 -11.99 14.70
CA LYS A 159 2.73 -12.59 14.60
C LYS A 159 1.68 -11.60 15.09
N LYS A 160 0.60 -11.49 14.33
CA LYS A 160 -0.57 -10.72 14.70
C LYS A 160 -1.81 -11.57 14.53
N THR A 161 -2.78 -11.40 15.41
CA THR A 161 -4.09 -12.03 15.27
C THR A 161 -4.78 -11.47 14.03
N LEU A 162 -5.13 -12.34 13.08
CA LEU A 162 -5.86 -11.96 11.87
C LEU A 162 -7.32 -11.65 12.21
N PRO A 163 -7.85 -10.46 11.90
CA PRO A 163 -9.28 -10.19 12.10
C PRO A 163 -10.18 -11.03 11.20
N ASP A 164 -11.40 -11.30 11.67
CA ASP A 164 -12.46 -11.87 10.84
C ASP A 164 -13.13 -10.75 10.05
N VAL A 165 -13.02 -10.83 8.72
CA VAL A 165 -13.60 -9.88 7.77
C VAL A 165 -14.73 -10.51 6.95
N VAL A 166 -15.18 -11.73 7.30
CA VAL A 166 -16.33 -12.37 6.67
C VAL A 166 -17.60 -11.55 6.95
N GLY A 167 -18.38 -11.28 5.91
CA GLY A 167 -19.57 -10.43 5.95
C GLY A 167 -19.29 -8.94 5.74
N MET A 168 -18.03 -8.52 5.68
CA MET A 168 -17.68 -7.13 5.34
C MET A 168 -17.57 -6.92 3.82
N PRO A 169 -17.79 -5.68 3.33
CA PRO A 169 -17.43 -5.32 1.96
C PRO A 169 -15.94 -5.54 1.72
N TRP A 170 -15.56 -6.14 0.59
CA TRP A 170 -14.16 -6.51 0.31
C TRP A 170 -13.21 -5.30 0.30
N GLU A 171 -13.69 -4.13 -0.11
CA GLU A 171 -12.92 -2.88 -0.09
C GLU A 171 -12.56 -2.46 1.34
N GLN A 172 -13.53 -2.57 2.25
CA GLN A 172 -13.37 -2.23 3.67
C GLN A 172 -12.46 -3.25 4.35
N ALA A 173 -12.66 -4.54 4.06
CA ALA A 173 -11.81 -5.63 4.55
C ALA A 173 -10.35 -5.43 4.12
N ASN A 174 -10.13 -5.15 2.83
CA ASN A 174 -8.78 -4.92 2.29
C ASN A 174 -8.11 -3.69 2.92
N HIS A 175 -8.85 -2.59 3.08
CA HIS A 175 -8.33 -1.39 3.75
C HIS A 175 -7.98 -1.66 5.22
N LEU A 176 -8.83 -2.38 5.96
CA LEU A 176 -8.56 -2.75 7.35
C LEU A 176 -7.28 -3.59 7.46
N LEU A 177 -7.15 -4.65 6.66
CA LEU A 177 -6.00 -5.56 6.74
C LEU A 177 -4.68 -4.86 6.37
N LEU A 178 -4.67 -4.04 5.31
CA LEU A 178 -3.44 -3.39 4.83
C LEU A 178 -3.07 -2.14 5.65
N MET A 179 -4.04 -1.27 5.95
CA MET A 179 -3.76 0.06 6.50
C MET A 179 -3.84 0.12 8.02
N MET A 180 -4.76 -0.64 8.64
CA MET A 180 -4.97 -0.61 10.08
C MET A 180 -4.19 -1.74 10.76
N GLU A 181 -4.27 -2.94 10.19
CA GLU A 181 -3.63 -4.11 10.79
C GLU A 181 -2.15 -4.27 10.41
N GLY A 182 -1.76 -3.76 9.24
CA GLY A 182 -0.38 -3.79 8.75
C GLY A 182 0.04 -5.11 8.12
N PHE A 183 -0.90 -5.91 7.61
CA PHE A 183 -0.59 -7.05 6.75
C PHE A 183 -0.06 -6.58 5.41
N GLN A 184 0.85 -7.35 4.82
CA GLN A 184 1.61 -6.91 3.64
C GLN A 184 1.10 -7.50 2.32
N ASP A 185 0.42 -8.65 2.37
CA ASP A 185 0.02 -9.40 1.17
C ASP A 185 -1.45 -9.86 1.29
N VAL A 186 -2.36 -9.12 0.66
CA VAL A 186 -3.80 -9.43 0.59
C VAL A 186 -4.18 -9.63 -0.88
N GLU A 187 -4.68 -10.82 -1.20
CA GLU A 187 -5.15 -11.23 -2.51
C GLU A 187 -6.68 -11.29 -2.53
N LEU A 188 -7.30 -10.59 -3.48
CA LEU A 188 -8.74 -10.60 -3.68
C LEU A 188 -9.10 -11.63 -4.74
N VAL A 189 -9.97 -12.58 -4.39
CA VAL A 189 -10.41 -13.67 -5.27
C VAL A 189 -11.92 -13.56 -5.49
N PRO A 190 -12.39 -13.25 -6.71
CA PRO A 190 -13.82 -13.27 -7.01
C PRO A 190 -14.35 -14.70 -7.04
N GLU A 191 -15.37 -14.99 -6.23
CA GLU A 191 -16.03 -16.30 -6.14
C GLU A 191 -17.55 -16.09 -6.09
N PRO A 192 -18.29 -16.44 -7.16
CA PRO A 192 -19.74 -16.25 -7.21
C PRO A 192 -20.48 -17.04 -6.13
N ASN A 193 -21.30 -16.35 -5.33
CA ASN A 193 -22.09 -16.98 -4.27
C ASN A 193 -23.51 -16.39 -4.23
N PRO A 194 -24.56 -17.15 -4.60
CA PRO A 194 -25.93 -16.64 -4.63
C PRO A 194 -26.53 -16.36 -3.23
N ALA A 195 -25.93 -16.88 -2.16
CA ALA A 195 -26.41 -16.68 -0.79
C ALA A 195 -25.89 -15.38 -0.14
N VAL A 196 -24.91 -14.72 -0.76
CA VAL A 196 -24.23 -13.55 -0.18
C VAL A 196 -24.41 -12.35 -1.10
N GLN A 197 -24.55 -11.15 -0.54
CA GLN A 197 -24.68 -9.94 -1.34
C GLN A 197 -23.42 -9.70 -2.21
N ALA A 198 -23.62 -9.16 -3.41
CA ALA A 198 -22.55 -8.70 -4.26
C ALA A 198 -21.62 -7.70 -3.53
N GLY A 199 -20.32 -7.85 -3.71
CA GLY A 199 -19.27 -7.03 -3.09
C GLY A 199 -18.92 -7.41 -1.65
N VAL A 200 -19.50 -8.49 -1.10
CA VAL A 200 -19.25 -8.93 0.28
C VAL A 200 -18.32 -10.13 0.31
N VAL A 201 -17.36 -10.11 1.24
CA VAL A 201 -16.47 -11.25 1.53
C VAL A 201 -17.29 -12.35 2.20
N HIS A 202 -17.28 -13.55 1.63
CA HIS A 202 -17.98 -14.68 2.21
C HIS A 202 -17.02 -15.73 2.79
N ARG A 203 -15.73 -15.64 2.50
CA ARG A 203 -14.70 -16.56 2.97
C ARG A 203 -13.33 -15.90 2.96
N GLN A 204 -12.49 -16.26 3.92
CA GLN A 204 -11.10 -15.82 4.00
C GLN A 204 -10.16 -16.98 4.31
N GLU A 205 -8.92 -16.89 3.84
CA GLU A 205 -7.84 -17.83 4.14
C GLU A 205 -6.53 -17.07 4.39
N PRO A 206 -5.84 -17.23 5.53
CA PRO A 206 -6.20 -18.00 6.72
C PRO A 206 -7.50 -17.55 7.41
N ALA A 207 -8.05 -18.42 8.26
CA ALA A 207 -9.28 -18.12 8.99
C ALA A 207 -9.09 -16.98 10.01
N GLY A 208 -10.13 -16.19 10.24
CA GLY A 208 -10.12 -15.15 11.26
C GLY A 208 -9.80 -15.71 12.65
N GLY A 209 -9.11 -14.91 13.46
CA GLY A 209 -8.64 -15.28 14.79
C GLY A 209 -7.32 -16.06 14.84
N SER A 210 -6.73 -16.42 13.70
CA SER A 210 -5.42 -17.09 13.68
C SER A 210 -4.27 -16.12 13.91
N ASP A 211 -3.28 -16.50 14.71
CA ASP A 211 -2.03 -15.74 14.86
C ASP A 211 -1.06 -16.08 13.73
N ILE A 212 -0.92 -15.15 12.78
CA ILE A 212 -0.09 -15.34 11.58
C ILE A 212 0.97 -14.25 11.46
N PRO A 213 2.12 -14.55 10.84
CA PRO A 213 3.08 -13.53 10.46
C PRO A 213 2.45 -12.43 9.59
N THR A 214 2.81 -11.17 9.79
CA THR A 214 2.28 -10.03 9.00
C THR A 214 2.64 -10.09 7.50
N SER A 215 3.67 -10.87 7.14
CA SER A 215 4.08 -11.17 5.77
C SER A 215 3.30 -12.32 5.10
N THR A 216 2.38 -12.97 5.82
CA THR A 216 1.59 -14.09 5.28
C THR A 216 0.63 -13.59 4.22
N LYS A 217 0.52 -14.34 3.11
CA LYS A 217 -0.48 -14.09 2.07
C LYS A 217 -1.89 -14.43 2.55
N ILE A 218 -2.77 -13.44 2.56
CA ILE A 218 -4.18 -13.58 2.95
C ILE A 218 -5.05 -13.51 1.68
N LYS A 219 -5.91 -14.51 1.47
CA LYS A 219 -6.89 -14.54 0.38
C LYS A 219 -8.27 -14.18 0.90
N LEU A 220 -8.92 -13.23 0.25
CA LEU A 220 -10.30 -12.86 0.51
C LEU A 220 -11.18 -13.26 -0.68
N PHE A 221 -12.12 -14.15 -0.42
CA PHE A 221 -13.10 -14.61 -1.41
C PHE A 221 -14.37 -13.77 -1.27
N TYR A 222 -14.70 -13.02 -2.32
CA TYR A 222 -15.84 -12.11 -2.33
C TYR A 222 -16.81 -12.43 -3.45
N ASN A 223 -18.09 -12.21 -3.19
CA ASN A 223 -19.11 -12.40 -4.21
C ASN A 223 -18.99 -11.27 -5.24
N GLN A 224 -18.53 -11.60 -6.45
CA GLN A 224 -18.45 -10.63 -7.52
C GLN A 224 -19.88 -10.17 -7.88
N ALA A 225 -20.11 -8.85 -7.91
CA ALA A 225 -21.31 -8.33 -8.55
C ALA A 225 -21.34 -8.84 -9.99
N GLN A 226 -22.46 -9.39 -10.46
CA GLN A 226 -22.61 -9.61 -11.90
C GLN A 226 -22.39 -8.25 -12.58
N GLU A 227 -21.33 -8.14 -13.38
CA GLU A 227 -21.04 -6.93 -14.12
C GLU A 227 -22.10 -6.77 -15.21
N GLY A 228 -23.06 -5.90 -14.92
CA GLY A 228 -24.10 -5.46 -15.85
C GLY A 228 -25.44 -5.27 -15.15
N PRO A 229 -26.21 -4.23 -15.48
CA PRO A 229 -27.63 -4.23 -15.14
C PRO A 229 -28.26 -5.51 -15.71
N PRO A 230 -29.26 -6.12 -15.03
CA PRO A 230 -29.99 -7.24 -15.59
C PRO A 230 -30.43 -6.86 -16.99
N GLN A 231 -29.99 -7.63 -17.99
CA GLN A 231 -30.29 -7.29 -19.37
C GLN A 231 -31.81 -7.28 -19.55
N PRO A 232 -32.38 -6.27 -20.22
CA PRO A 232 -33.81 -6.25 -20.48
C PRO A 232 -34.18 -7.50 -21.28
N VAL A 233 -35.05 -8.33 -20.69
CA VAL A 233 -35.63 -9.48 -21.36
C VAL A 233 -36.96 -9.08 -21.97
N VAL A 234 -37.17 -9.44 -23.23
CA VAL A 234 -38.43 -9.22 -23.96
C VAL A 234 -39.08 -10.57 -24.26
N THR A 235 -40.40 -10.59 -24.32
CA THR A 235 -41.13 -11.77 -24.79
C THR A 235 -41.05 -11.82 -26.31
N LEU A 236 -40.47 -12.89 -26.85
CA LEU A 236 -40.32 -13.09 -28.28
C LEU A 236 -41.70 -13.29 -28.93
N PRO A 237 -42.14 -12.46 -29.87
CA PRO A 237 -43.40 -12.66 -30.57
C PRO A 237 -43.33 -13.89 -31.48
N ASP A 238 -44.49 -14.50 -31.73
CA ASP A 238 -44.64 -15.51 -32.77
C ASP A 238 -44.87 -14.81 -34.12
N VAL A 239 -43.93 -15.01 -35.04
CA VAL A 239 -43.94 -14.45 -36.40
C VAL A 239 -44.11 -15.53 -37.47
N VAL A 240 -44.38 -16.78 -37.07
CA VAL A 240 -44.66 -17.86 -38.02
C VAL A 240 -45.93 -17.54 -38.81
N GLY A 241 -45.86 -17.70 -40.13
CA GLY A 241 -46.94 -17.37 -41.07
C GLY A 241 -46.93 -15.92 -41.57
N MET A 242 -46.04 -15.06 -41.07
CA MET A 242 -45.90 -13.68 -41.55
C MET A 242 -44.90 -13.56 -42.71
N PRO A 243 -45.06 -12.58 -43.61
CA PRO A 243 -44.02 -12.19 -44.54
C PRO A 243 -42.74 -11.76 -43.81
N TRP A 244 -41.57 -12.10 -44.36
CA TRP A 244 -40.27 -11.77 -43.75
C TRP A 244 -40.14 -10.28 -43.37
N ASP A 245 -40.54 -9.36 -44.24
CA ASP A 245 -40.39 -7.92 -43.97
C ASP A 245 -41.24 -7.47 -42.77
N GLN A 246 -42.44 -8.04 -42.61
CA GLN A 246 -43.32 -7.77 -41.48
C GLN A 246 -42.77 -8.41 -40.19
N ALA A 247 -42.30 -9.66 -40.27
CA ALA A 247 -41.69 -10.36 -39.15
C ALA A 247 -40.44 -9.61 -38.64
N ASN A 248 -39.56 -9.19 -39.54
CA ASN A 248 -38.35 -8.44 -39.21
C ASN A 248 -38.68 -7.07 -38.59
N HIS A 249 -39.69 -6.36 -39.11
CA HIS A 249 -40.14 -5.10 -38.52
C HIS A 249 -40.63 -5.28 -37.08
N ILE A 250 -41.44 -6.32 -36.80
CA ILE A 250 -41.94 -6.59 -35.45
C ILE A 250 -40.78 -6.96 -34.50
N LEU A 251 -39.88 -7.85 -34.92
CA LEU A 251 -38.78 -8.32 -34.09
C LEU A 251 -37.77 -7.20 -33.77
N VAL A 252 -37.39 -6.40 -34.76
CA VAL A 252 -36.36 -5.36 -34.60
C VAL A 252 -36.96 -4.05 -34.08
N MET A 253 -37.99 -3.52 -34.72
CA MET A 253 -38.57 -2.21 -34.35
C MET A 253 -39.58 -2.32 -33.20
N GLY A 254 -40.33 -3.42 -33.12
CA GLY A 254 -41.33 -3.64 -32.07
C GLY A 254 -40.72 -4.12 -30.76
N ASN A 255 -39.78 -5.06 -30.83
CA ASN A 255 -39.18 -5.73 -29.66
C ASN A 255 -37.74 -5.31 -29.36
N GLY A 256 -37.11 -4.49 -30.21
CA GLY A 256 -35.75 -4.00 -29.99
C GLY A 256 -34.65 -5.06 -30.13
N LEU A 257 -34.95 -6.21 -30.76
CA LEU A 257 -33.96 -7.27 -30.95
C LEU A 257 -32.89 -6.81 -31.93
N VAL A 258 -31.61 -6.91 -31.53
CA VAL A 258 -30.48 -6.45 -32.34
C VAL A 258 -29.81 -7.59 -33.13
N ASN A 259 -30.15 -8.85 -32.83
CA ASN A 259 -29.48 -10.02 -33.41
C ASN A 259 -30.47 -11.01 -34.08
N VAL A 260 -31.20 -10.52 -35.09
CA VAL A 260 -32.11 -11.35 -35.90
C VAL A 260 -31.39 -11.86 -37.16
N LYS A 261 -31.37 -13.18 -37.35
CA LYS A 261 -30.77 -13.85 -38.52
C LYS A 261 -31.85 -14.35 -39.47
N ARG A 262 -31.77 -13.92 -40.73
CA ARG A 262 -32.60 -14.42 -41.82
C ARG A 262 -31.97 -15.67 -42.44
N ILE A 263 -32.70 -16.77 -42.48
CA ILE A 263 -32.25 -18.05 -43.04
C ILE A 263 -33.21 -18.49 -44.15
N ALA A 264 -32.70 -18.74 -45.36
CA ALA A 264 -33.50 -19.25 -46.47
C ALA A 264 -33.64 -20.77 -46.34
N GLU A 265 -34.88 -21.26 -46.24
CA GLU A 265 -35.20 -22.69 -46.12
C GLU A 265 -36.37 -23.01 -47.06
N PRO A 266 -36.13 -23.66 -48.22
CA PRO A 266 -37.19 -24.02 -49.15
C PRO A 266 -38.27 -24.89 -48.52
N ASN A 267 -39.52 -24.47 -48.63
CA ASN A 267 -40.66 -25.20 -48.09
C ASN A 267 -41.84 -25.18 -49.08
N PRO A 268 -42.18 -26.31 -49.73
CA PRO A 268 -43.26 -26.37 -50.72
C PRO A 268 -44.66 -26.18 -50.12
N ALA A 269 -44.81 -26.32 -48.80
CA ALA A 269 -46.09 -26.16 -48.11
C ALA A 269 -46.40 -24.70 -47.73
N VAL A 270 -45.46 -23.77 -47.93
CA VAL A 270 -45.56 -22.38 -47.48
C VAL A 270 -45.30 -21.44 -48.67
N PRO A 271 -46.05 -20.34 -48.84
CA PRO A 271 -45.79 -19.39 -49.93
C PRO A 271 -44.39 -18.78 -49.87
N ALA A 272 -43.84 -18.40 -51.02
CA ALA A 272 -42.56 -17.70 -51.10
C ALA A 272 -42.60 -16.37 -50.31
N GLY A 273 -41.50 -16.07 -49.61
CA GLY A 273 -41.35 -14.89 -48.76
C GLY A 273 -41.95 -15.01 -47.35
N VAL A 274 -42.59 -16.13 -47.00
CA VAL A 274 -43.26 -16.32 -45.70
C VAL A 274 -42.39 -17.10 -44.73
N VAL A 275 -42.38 -16.67 -43.47
CA VAL A 275 -41.71 -17.34 -42.35
C VAL A 275 -42.48 -18.61 -41.98
N HIS A 276 -41.79 -19.74 -41.93
CA HIS A 276 -42.40 -21.01 -41.53
C HIS A 276 -41.81 -21.58 -40.24
N ARG A 277 -40.71 -21.02 -39.73
CA ARG A 277 -40.06 -21.46 -38.49
C ARG A 277 -39.25 -20.32 -37.87
N GLN A 278 -39.23 -20.28 -36.54
CA GLN A 278 -38.39 -19.38 -35.76
C GLN A 278 -37.73 -20.12 -34.60
N GLU A 279 -36.53 -19.69 -34.23
CA GLU A 279 -35.78 -20.20 -33.08
C GLU A 279 -35.12 -19.06 -32.32
N PRO A 280 -35.41 -18.85 -31.03
CA PRO A 280 -36.38 -19.59 -30.19
C PRO A 280 -37.86 -19.46 -30.65
N ALA A 281 -38.71 -20.34 -30.13
CA ALA A 281 -40.15 -20.28 -30.40
C ALA A 281 -40.81 -19.02 -29.80
N GLY A 282 -41.94 -18.61 -30.36
CA GLY A 282 -42.74 -17.51 -29.80
C GLY A 282 -43.12 -17.75 -28.33
N GLY A 283 -43.22 -16.69 -27.56
CA GLY A 283 -43.53 -16.71 -26.12
C GLY A 283 -42.33 -16.90 -25.20
N TRP A 284 -41.15 -17.24 -25.73
CA TRP A 284 -39.92 -17.34 -24.93
C TRP A 284 -39.39 -15.97 -24.49
N ARG A 285 -38.79 -15.90 -23.30
CA ARG A 285 -38.09 -14.69 -22.84
C ARG A 285 -36.66 -14.72 -23.35
N VAL A 286 -36.27 -13.69 -24.09
CA VAL A 286 -34.94 -13.56 -24.71
C VAL A 286 -34.32 -12.22 -24.35
N THR A 287 -32.99 -12.15 -24.30
CA THR A 287 -32.27 -10.87 -24.19
C THR A 287 -32.21 -10.19 -25.56
N LEU A 288 -31.99 -8.87 -25.58
CA LEU A 288 -31.98 -8.09 -26.84
C LEU A 288 -30.87 -8.52 -27.82
N ASP A 289 -29.75 -9.01 -27.29
CA ASP A 289 -28.57 -9.48 -28.02
C ASP A 289 -28.61 -10.98 -28.39
N GLN A 290 -29.57 -11.73 -27.84
CA GLN A 290 -29.73 -13.16 -28.12
C GLN A 290 -29.99 -13.38 -29.61
N GLU A 291 -29.30 -14.35 -30.21
CA GLU A 291 -29.51 -14.72 -31.61
C GLU A 291 -30.91 -15.32 -31.82
N VAL A 292 -31.69 -14.69 -32.69
CA VAL A 292 -33.00 -15.18 -33.12
C VAL A 292 -32.93 -15.54 -34.60
N ARG A 293 -33.08 -16.82 -34.92
CA ARG A 293 -33.06 -17.36 -36.28
C ARG A 293 -34.46 -17.46 -36.84
N ILE A 294 -34.69 -16.85 -37.99
CA ILE A 294 -35.97 -16.83 -38.69
C ILE A 294 -35.79 -17.50 -40.04
N TYR A 295 -36.54 -18.58 -40.27
CA TYR A 295 -36.49 -19.39 -41.48
C TYR A 295 -37.68 -19.04 -42.38
N TYR A 296 -37.39 -18.63 -43.61
CA TYR A 296 -38.39 -18.22 -44.60
C TYR A 296 -38.23 -19.04 -45.88
N ASN A 297 -39.35 -19.25 -46.58
CA ASN A 297 -39.32 -19.86 -47.91
C ASN A 297 -38.80 -18.82 -48.93
N PRO A 298 -37.66 -19.04 -49.61
CA PRO A 298 -37.11 -18.09 -50.57
C PRO A 298 -38.00 -17.79 -51.77
#